data_AF-A0A1V3QXP7-F1
#
_entry.id   AF-A0A1V3QXP7-F1
#
_cell.length_a   1.000
_cell.length_b   1.000
_cell.length_c   1.000
_cell.angle_alpha   90.00
_cell.angle_beta   90.00
_cell.angle_gamma   90.00
#
_symmetry.space_group_name_H-M   'P 1'
#
loop_
_entity.id
_entity.type
_entity.pdbx_description
1 polymer ?
#
loop_
_entity_poly.entity_id
_entity_poly.type
_entity_poly.pdbx_seq_one_letter_code
_entity_poly.pdbx_strand_id
1 'polypeptide(L)'
;MTLPKNIHFRFLIATATLVVLVLVLQFVLPVVIHHKIWEILGFMVILSYLISLLNSFLLKNFEDNFFQIMVLAMILRFIASLVFIGIEVWLQMENIILFIADFFIVFLFYLVFDIYAFLSNLRPISK
;
A
#
# COMPACT_ATOMS: atom_id res chain seq x y z
N MET A 1 14.60 -19.23 -1.64
CA MET A 1 14.39 -18.43 -2.87
C MET A 1 14.94 -17.04 -2.66
N THR A 2 16.04 -16.69 -3.34
CA THR A 2 16.58 -15.32 -3.31
C THR A 2 15.65 -14.41 -4.10
N LEU A 3 14.81 -13.66 -3.39
CA LEU A 3 13.95 -12.64 -3.98
C LEU A 3 14.81 -11.67 -4.79
N PRO A 4 14.48 -11.40 -6.07
CA PRO A 4 15.30 -10.51 -6.89
C PRO A 4 15.32 -9.10 -6.28
N LYS A 5 16.46 -8.44 -6.47
CA LYS A 5 16.83 -7.16 -5.84
C LYS A 5 16.03 -5.96 -6.37
N ASN A 6 15.14 -6.17 -7.34
CA ASN A 6 14.45 -5.09 -8.06
C ASN A 6 13.16 -4.68 -7.32
N ILE A 7 13.07 -3.40 -6.93
CA ILE A 7 11.99 -2.86 -6.07
C ILE A 7 10.61 -3.08 -6.70
N HIS A 8 10.49 -2.89 -8.02
CA HIS A 8 9.26 -3.09 -8.78
C HIS A 8 8.79 -4.55 -8.77
N PHE A 9 9.72 -5.51 -8.77
CA PHE A 9 9.37 -6.93 -8.77
C PHE A 9 8.85 -7.38 -7.40
N ARG A 10 9.44 -6.86 -6.31
CA ARG A 10 8.93 -7.12 -4.95
C ARG A 10 7.54 -6.54 -4.76
N PHE A 11 7.31 -5.34 -5.26
CA PHE A 11 5.99 -4.71 -5.27
C PHE A 11 4.98 -5.57 -6.04
N LEU A 12 5.32 -6.01 -7.26
CA LEU A 12 4.43 -6.87 -8.06
C LEU A 12 4.12 -8.21 -7.36
N ILE A 13 5.11 -8.86 -6.75
CA ILE A 13 4.86 -10.09 -5.96
C ILE A 13 3.93 -9.81 -4.78
N ALA A 14 4.18 -8.73 -4.04
CA ALA A 14 3.36 -8.37 -2.88
C ALA A 14 1.91 -8.12 -3.29
N THR A 15 1.70 -7.31 -4.33
CA THR A 15 0.37 -7.05 -4.90
C THR A 15 -0.28 -8.33 -5.42
N ALA A 16 0.44 -9.17 -6.16
CA ALA A 16 -0.09 -10.44 -6.68
C ALA A 16 -0.49 -11.40 -5.56
N THR A 17 0.32 -11.50 -4.50
CA THR A 17 0.01 -12.31 -3.31
C THR A 17 -1.27 -11.83 -2.65
N LEU A 18 -1.44 -10.50 -2.53
CA LEU A 18 -2.61 -9.88 -1.93
C LEU A 18 -3.87 -10.09 -2.78
N VAL A 19 -3.76 -9.99 -4.12
CA VAL A 19 -4.85 -10.29 -5.06
C VAL A 19 -5.29 -11.75 -4.95
N VAL A 20 -4.35 -12.70 -4.92
CA VAL A 20 -4.67 -14.12 -4.74
C VAL A 20 -5.36 -14.37 -3.41
N LEU A 21 -4.88 -13.74 -2.33
CA LEU A 21 -5.48 -13.87 -1.00
C LEU A 21 -6.92 -13.33 -0.98
N VAL A 22 -7.18 -12.18 -1.60
CA VAL A 22 -8.52 -11.61 -1.73
C VAL A 22 -9.44 -12.52 -2.56
N LEU A 23 -8.95 -13.07 -3.67
CA LEU A 23 -9.74 -14.01 -4.49
C LEU A 23 -10.11 -15.29 -3.74
N VAL A 24 -9.16 -15.87 -2.98
CA VAL A 24 -9.42 -17.05 -2.15
C VAL A 24 -10.45 -16.73 -1.07
N LEU A 25 -10.30 -15.60 -0.39
CA LEU A 25 -11.26 -15.20 0.64
C LEU A 25 -12.64 -14.89 0.06
N GLN A 26 -12.72 -14.33 -1.15
CA GLN A 26 -13.99 -14.06 -1.83
C GLN A 26 -14.73 -15.36 -2.17
N PHE A 27 -13.98 -16.43 -2.51
CA PHE A 27 -14.53 -17.74 -2.79
C PHE A 27 -14.98 -18.48 -1.52
N VAL A 28 -14.22 -18.40 -0.43
CA VAL A 28 -14.49 -19.14 0.81
C VAL A 28 -15.47 -18.40 1.73
N LEU A 29 -15.41 -17.07 1.77
CA LEU A 29 -16.17 -16.21 2.69
C LEU A 29 -16.71 -14.95 1.98
N PRO A 30 -17.68 -15.10 1.05
CA PRO A 30 -18.17 -13.99 0.23
C PRO A 30 -18.87 -12.87 1.03
N VAL A 31 -19.37 -13.17 2.23
CA VAL A 31 -20.06 -12.20 3.11
C VAL A 31 -19.07 -11.25 3.79
N VAL A 32 -17.80 -11.62 3.89
CA VAL A 32 -16.76 -10.87 4.63
C VAL A 32 -16.10 -9.80 3.75
N ILE A 33 -16.24 -9.88 2.43
CA ILE A 33 -15.58 -8.96 1.48
C ILE A 33 -16.61 -8.02 0.87
N HIS A 34 -16.32 -6.73 0.96
CA HIS A 34 -17.11 -5.69 0.34
C HIS A 34 -16.99 -5.75 -1.19
N HIS A 35 -18.10 -5.47 -1.88
CA HIS A 35 -18.17 -5.40 -3.34
C HIS A 35 -17.11 -4.46 -3.98
N LYS A 36 -16.62 -3.47 -3.25
CA LYS A 36 -15.69 -2.43 -3.71
C LYS A 36 -14.23 -2.75 -3.40
N ILE A 37 -13.93 -3.99 -2.99
CA ILE A 37 -12.54 -4.41 -2.68
C ILE A 37 -11.58 -4.16 -3.86
N TRP A 38 -12.05 -4.27 -5.09
CA TRP A 38 -11.25 -4.01 -6.29
C TRP A 38 -10.89 -2.53 -6.44
N GLU A 39 -11.78 -1.62 -6.04
CA GLU A 39 -11.52 -0.18 -6.03
C GLU A 39 -10.48 0.14 -4.95
N ILE A 40 -10.59 -0.46 -3.75
CA ILE A 40 -9.61 -0.35 -2.67
C ILE A 40 -8.23 -0.84 -3.14
N LEU A 41 -8.17 -2.03 -3.75
CA LEU A 41 -6.92 -2.59 -4.28
C LEU A 41 -6.32 -1.69 -5.37
N GLY A 42 -7.14 -1.23 -6.31
CA GLY A 42 -6.72 -0.34 -7.38
C GLY A 42 -6.13 0.96 -6.83
N PHE A 43 -6.82 1.58 -5.88
CA PHE A 43 -6.35 2.77 -5.18
C PHE A 43 -4.99 2.53 -4.50
N MET A 44 -4.85 1.45 -3.72
CA MET A 44 -3.61 1.14 -3.00
C MET A 44 -2.43 0.87 -3.93
N VAL A 45 -2.67 0.17 -5.04
CA VAL A 45 -1.65 -0.09 -6.07
C VAL A 45 -1.18 1.21 -6.71
N ILE A 46 -2.12 2.03 -7.18
CA ILE A 46 -1.81 3.30 -7.85
C ILE A 46 -1.06 4.23 -6.89
N LEU A 47 -1.59 4.42 -5.68
CA LEU A 47 -1.00 5.29 -4.68
C LEU A 47 0.42 4.84 -4.30
N SER A 48 0.61 3.55 -4.04
CA SER A 48 1.92 3.02 -3.67
C SER A 48 2.93 3.12 -4.82
N TYR A 49 2.48 2.91 -6.07
CA TYR A 49 3.33 3.10 -7.24
C TYR A 49 3.74 4.57 -7.42
N LEU A 50 2.80 5.52 -7.30
CA LEU A 50 3.09 6.95 -7.38
C LEU A 50 4.05 7.41 -6.28
N ILE A 51 3.86 6.94 -5.05
CA ILE A 51 4.76 7.22 -3.93
C ILE A 51 6.16 6.64 -4.21
N SER A 52 6.24 5.43 -4.74
CA SER A 52 7.53 4.82 -5.12
C SER A 52 8.27 5.62 -6.19
N LEU A 53 7.55 6.13 -7.20
CA LEU A 53 8.12 7.00 -8.22
C LEU A 53 8.61 8.32 -7.64
N LEU A 54 7.78 8.97 -6.81
CA LEU A 54 8.13 10.21 -6.12
C LEU A 54 9.37 10.04 -5.24
N ASN A 55 9.42 8.98 -4.45
CA ASN A 55 10.57 8.66 -3.60
C ASN A 55 11.83 8.44 -4.44
N SER A 56 11.75 7.69 -5.53
CA SER A 56 12.90 7.44 -6.40
C SER A 56 13.42 8.75 -7.03
N PHE A 57 12.51 9.64 -7.41
CA PHE A 57 12.86 10.95 -7.95
C PHE A 57 13.48 11.88 -6.90
N LEU A 58 12.87 11.96 -5.71
CA LEU A 58 13.35 12.84 -4.63
C LEU A 58 14.69 12.37 -4.09
N LEU A 59 14.86 11.06 -3.88
CA LEU A 59 16.13 10.51 -3.39
C LEU A 59 17.26 10.76 -4.39
N LYS A 60 17.03 10.65 -5.70
CA LYS A 60 18.06 10.94 -6.70
C LYS A 60 18.57 12.39 -6.67
N ASN A 61 17.74 13.33 -6.23
CA ASN A 61 18.09 14.75 -6.17
C ASN A 61 18.53 15.20 -4.76
N PHE A 62 18.11 14.48 -3.71
CA PHE A 62 18.31 14.85 -2.31
C PHE A 62 18.60 13.60 -1.44
N GLU A 63 19.69 12.90 -1.74
CA GLU A 63 20.06 11.63 -1.08
C GLU A 63 20.20 11.77 0.45
N ASP A 64 20.73 12.92 0.91
CA ASP A 64 20.93 13.22 2.34
C ASP A 64 19.61 13.35 3.12
N ASN A 65 18.50 13.61 2.43
CA ASN A 65 17.19 13.82 3.03
C ASN A 65 16.34 12.54 3.10
N PHE A 66 16.97 11.36 3.05
CA PHE A 66 16.29 10.05 3.02
C PHE A 66 15.15 9.93 4.04
N PHE A 67 15.42 10.23 5.31
CA PHE A 67 14.42 10.12 6.38
C PHE A 67 13.22 11.04 6.13
N GLN A 68 13.46 12.30 5.74
CA GLN A 68 12.40 13.28 5.48
C GLN A 68 11.53 12.85 4.30
N ILE A 69 12.14 12.33 3.24
CA ILE A 69 11.43 11.81 2.06
C ILE A 69 10.56 10.60 2.42
N MET A 70 11.06 9.68 3.25
CA MET A 70 10.28 8.53 3.72
C MET A 70 9.09 8.93 4.61
N VAL A 71 9.29 9.92 5.50
CA VAL A 71 8.20 10.46 6.33
C VAL A 71 7.17 11.19 5.46
N LEU A 72 7.60 11.99 4.48
CA LEU A 72 6.72 12.65 3.53
C LEU A 72 5.86 11.64 2.77
N ALA A 73 6.44 10.54 2.29
CA ALA A 73 5.70 9.45 1.65
C ALA A 73 4.62 8.85 2.56
N MET A 74 4.94 8.65 3.85
CA MET A 74 3.98 8.13 4.83
C MET A 74 2.82 9.10 5.05
N ILE A 75 3.10 10.39 5.18
CA ILE A 75 2.08 11.45 5.35
C ILE A 75 1.19 11.54 4.10
N LEU A 76 1.79 11.58 2.91
CA LEU A 76 1.05 11.62 1.65
C LEU A 76 0.12 10.43 1.51
N ARG A 77 0.59 9.22 1.86
CA ARG A 77 -0.26 8.03 1.86
C ARG A 77 -1.43 8.15 2.82
N PHE A 78 -1.18 8.61 4.04
CA PHE A 78 -2.21 8.74 5.06
C PHE A 78 -3.29 9.74 4.64
N ILE A 79 -2.89 10.92 4.15
CA ILE A 79 -3.82 11.94 3.66
C ILE A 79 -4.62 11.43 2.46
N ALA A 80 -3.96 10.83 1.47
CA ALA A 80 -4.64 10.27 0.29
C ALA A 80 -5.65 9.19 0.69
N SER A 81 -5.31 8.34 1.66
CA SER A 81 -6.19 7.30 2.18
C SER A 81 -7.44 7.88 2.86
N LEU A 82 -7.27 8.92 3.69
CA LEU A 82 -8.40 9.62 4.31
C LEU A 82 -9.31 10.27 3.28
N VAL A 83 -8.73 10.92 2.26
CA VAL A 83 -9.50 11.53 1.17
C VAL A 83 -10.29 10.48 0.40
N PHE A 84 -9.67 9.34 0.06
CA PHE A 84 -10.33 8.25 -0.64
C PHE A 84 -11.52 7.69 0.15
N ILE A 85 -11.32 7.36 1.43
CA ILE A 85 -12.41 6.91 2.31
C ILE A 85 -13.51 7.98 2.38
N GLY A 86 -13.14 9.25 2.55
CA GLY A 86 -14.10 10.35 2.66
C GLY A 86 -14.97 10.51 1.41
N ILE A 87 -14.39 10.39 0.21
CA ILE A 87 -15.12 10.44 -1.06
C ILE A 87 -16.08 9.26 -1.18
N GLU A 88 -15.61 8.05 -0.89
CA GLU A 88 -16.41 6.83 -0.99
C GLU A 88 -17.58 6.81 0.00
N VAL A 89 -17.37 7.25 1.23
CA VAL A 89 -18.43 7.36 2.24
C VAL A 89 -19.45 8.44 1.87
N TRP A 90 -19.02 9.57 1.27
CA TRP A 90 -19.91 10.65 0.82
C TRP A 90 -20.90 10.16 -0.25
N LEU A 91 -20.52 9.20 -1.08
CA LEU A 91 -21.36 8.62 -2.13
C LEU A 91 -22.53 7.74 -1.60
N GLN A 92 -22.80 7.76 -0.29
CA GLN A 92 -23.90 7.04 0.38
C GLN A 92 -23.86 5.53 0.15
N MET A 93 -22.68 4.94 0.29
CA MET A 93 -22.50 3.50 0.18
C MET A 93 -23.15 2.71 1.33
N GLU A 94 -23.68 1.53 0.98
CA GLU A 94 -24.14 0.54 1.96
C GLU A 94 -22.93 -0.13 2.64
N ASN A 95 -23.10 -0.61 3.87
CA ASN A 95 -22.08 -1.38 4.61
C ASN A 95 -20.73 -0.67 4.82
N ILE A 96 -20.75 0.63 5.15
CA ILE A 96 -19.57 1.48 5.42
C ILE A 96 -18.55 0.81 6.35
N ILE A 97 -19.01 0.11 7.41
CA ILE A 97 -18.11 -0.55 8.37
C ILE A 97 -17.29 -1.66 7.69
N LEU A 98 -17.92 -2.45 6.83
CA LEU A 98 -17.24 -3.52 6.09
C LEU A 98 -16.23 -2.93 5.09
N PHE A 99 -16.60 -1.84 4.42
CA PHE A 99 -15.70 -1.12 3.51
C PHE A 99 -14.46 -0.60 4.25
N ILE A 100 -14.65 0.07 5.39
CA ILE A 100 -13.54 0.60 6.18
C ILE A 100 -12.66 -0.53 6.72
N ALA A 101 -13.25 -1.64 7.17
CA ALA A 101 -12.51 -2.80 7.64
C ALA A 101 -11.63 -3.41 6.54
N ASP A 102 -12.20 -3.64 5.36
CA ASP A 102 -11.46 -4.15 4.19
C ASP A 102 -10.35 -3.18 3.78
N PHE A 103 -10.65 -1.89 3.74
CA PHE A 103 -9.66 -0.86 3.45
C PHE A 103 -8.50 -0.91 4.42
N PHE A 104 -8.78 -0.99 5.73
CA PHE A 104 -7.76 -1.06 6.77
C PHE A 104 -6.91 -2.33 6.66
N ILE A 105 -7.51 -3.47 6.37
CA ILE A 105 -6.77 -4.73 6.21
C ILE A 105 -5.82 -4.63 5.01
N VAL A 106 -6.31 -4.18 3.84
CA VAL A 106 -5.45 -3.98 2.66
C VAL A 106 -4.36 -2.95 2.96
N PHE A 107 -4.70 -1.83 3.59
CA PHE A 107 -3.76 -0.80 4.00
C PHE A 107 -2.64 -1.36 4.89
N LEU A 108 -2.99 -2.17 5.90
CA LEU A 108 -2.02 -2.78 6.81
C LEU A 108 -1.07 -3.74 6.08
N PHE A 109 -1.57 -4.52 5.13
CA PHE A 109 -0.69 -5.37 4.32
C PHE A 109 0.34 -4.53 3.55
N TYR A 110 -0.10 -3.45 2.88
CA TYR A 110 0.83 -2.55 2.18
C TYR A 110 1.81 -1.87 3.15
N LEU A 111 1.33 -1.42 4.31
CA LEU A 111 2.17 -0.81 5.35
C LEU A 111 3.28 -1.76 5.82
N VAL A 112 2.96 -3.04 6.04
CA VAL A 112 3.94 -4.06 6.44
C VAL A 112 5.02 -4.21 5.38
N PHE A 113 4.64 -4.30 4.10
CA PHE A 113 5.62 -4.38 3.00
C PHE A 113 6.54 -3.17 2.95
N ASP A 114 6.01 -1.97 3.19
CA ASP A 114 6.82 -0.75 3.20
C ASP A 114 7.77 -0.68 4.39
N ILE A 115 7.33 -1.09 5.58
CA ILE A 115 8.20 -1.16 6.76
C ILE A 115 9.38 -2.11 6.48
N TYR A 116 9.13 -3.29 5.91
CA TYR A 116 10.20 -4.22 5.55
C TYR A 116 11.13 -3.66 4.48
N ALA A 117 10.59 -2.97 3.46
CA ALA A 117 11.40 -2.31 2.45
C ALA A 117 12.30 -1.23 3.07
N PHE A 118 11.74 -0.38 3.93
CA PHE A 118 12.45 0.66 4.67
C PHE A 118 13.55 0.08 5.57
N LEU A 119 13.23 -0.89 6.42
CA LEU A 119 14.22 -1.55 7.31
C LEU A 119 15.34 -2.23 6.53
N SER A 120 15.04 -2.85 5.38
CA SER A 120 16.05 -3.48 4.54
C SER A 120 17.05 -2.49 3.93
N ASN A 121 16.61 -1.25 3.69
CA ASN A 121 17.45 -0.16 3.17
C ASN A 121 18.28 0.53 4.26
N LEU A 122 17.89 0.44 5.54
CA LEU A 122 18.67 0.95 6.68
C LEU A 122 19.80 0.00 7.11
N ARG A 123 19.66 -1.31 6.85
CA ARG A 123 20.61 -2.35 7.28
C ARG A 123 22.05 -2.22 6.77
N PRO A 124 22.37 -1.57 5.63
CA PRO A 124 23.76 -1.41 5.18
C PRO A 124 24.55 -0.29 5.87
N ILE A 125 23.91 0.59 6.67
CA ILE A 125 24.54 1.82 7.21
C ILE A 125 25.00 1.64 8.68
N SER A 126 25.14 0.41 9.16
CA SER A 126 25.83 0.11 10.43
C SER A 126 27.26 -0.34 10.12
N LYS A 127 28.16 0.63 10.01
CA LYS A 127 29.60 0.46 10.20
C LYS A 127 30.07 1.44 11.26
#